data_AF-A0A7V1ZTE4-F1
#
_entry.id   AF-A0A7V1ZTE4-F1
#
_cell.length_a   1.000
_cell.length_b   1.000
_cell.length_c   1.000
_cell.angle_alpha   90.00
_cell.angle_beta   90.00
_cell.angle_gamma   90.00
#
_symmetry.space_group_name_H-M   'P 1'
#
loop_
_entity.id
_entity.type
_entity.pdbx_description
1 polymer ?
#
loop_
_entity_poly.entity_id
_entity_poly.type
_entity_poly.pdbx_seq_one_letter_code
_entity_poly.pdbx_strand_id
1 'polypeptide(L)'
;MSKLSLISIITAAIFLLGGNLLAGDSKDKDRIQLPKGLKYQETCPVTGGKINKDYYLDIQGHRIYFSCEACIDSMRADPERYFKKAGEEGVVFENILETCPISGEEIDKSVFIYYQGRLLYLCSKEARKLFMEDRPSYFKVLDEHMKSEASKKAQK
;
A
#
# COMPACT_ATOMS: atom_id res chain seq x y z
N MET A 1 68.08 -34.83 6.37
CA MET A 1 67.04 -34.18 7.22
C MET A 1 65.79 -34.03 6.38
N SER A 2 64.69 -34.54 6.93
CA SER A 2 63.42 -34.86 6.30
C SER A 2 62.65 -33.65 5.75
N LYS A 3 61.94 -33.88 4.64
CA LYS A 3 60.51 -33.56 4.46
C LYS A 3 60.01 -34.12 3.13
N LEU A 4 59.71 -35.42 3.15
CA LEU A 4 58.76 -36.02 2.24
C LEU A 4 57.37 -35.71 2.82
N SER A 5 56.54 -34.96 2.11
CA SER A 5 55.12 -34.83 2.44
C SER A 5 54.31 -34.98 1.15
N LEU A 6 54.10 -36.24 0.79
CA LEU A 6 52.85 -36.68 0.18
C LEU A 6 51.78 -36.63 1.27
N ILE A 7 50.62 -36.08 0.96
CA ILE A 7 49.29 -36.65 1.24
C ILE A 7 48.27 -35.71 0.56
N SER A 8 47.78 -36.17 -0.58
CA SER A 8 46.58 -35.67 -1.24
C SER A 8 45.38 -36.21 -0.47
N ILE A 9 44.62 -35.35 0.20
CA ILE A 9 43.30 -35.69 0.74
C ILE A 9 42.30 -34.71 0.15
N ILE A 10 41.63 -35.19 -0.90
CA ILE A 10 40.38 -34.66 -1.40
C ILE A 10 39.31 -34.99 -0.35
N THR A 11 39.01 -34.04 0.54
CA THR A 11 37.80 -34.09 1.36
C THR A 11 36.74 -33.20 0.73
N ALA A 12 36.07 -33.77 -0.27
CA ALA A 12 34.72 -33.36 -0.60
C ALA A 12 33.81 -33.73 0.58
N ALA A 13 33.48 -32.74 1.42
CA ALA A 13 32.46 -32.89 2.47
C ALA A 13 31.54 -31.66 2.44
N ILE A 14 30.67 -31.68 1.44
CA ILE A 14 29.22 -31.47 1.59
C ILE A 14 28.85 -30.30 2.51
N PHE A 15 28.75 -29.13 1.86
CA PHE A 15 27.69 -28.15 2.09
C PHE A 15 26.38 -28.88 2.42
N LEU A 16 25.81 -28.70 3.62
CA LEU A 16 24.38 -28.80 3.94
C LEU A 16 24.19 -28.77 5.48
N LEU A 17 24.51 -27.64 6.11
CA LEU A 17 23.74 -27.20 7.27
C LEU A 17 22.74 -26.18 6.73
N GLY A 18 21.63 -26.73 6.24
CA GLY A 18 20.48 -25.97 5.79
C GLY A 18 20.03 -25.06 6.91
N GLY A 19 20.24 -23.76 6.71
CA GLY A 19 19.45 -22.76 7.40
C GLY A 19 17.99 -23.10 7.15
N ASN A 20 17.22 -23.31 8.22
CA ASN A 20 15.79 -23.21 8.16
C ASN A 20 15.47 -21.74 7.89
N LEU A 21 15.50 -21.40 6.60
CA LEU A 21 14.85 -20.23 6.06
C LEU A 21 13.38 -20.41 6.45
N LEU A 22 12.90 -19.59 7.38
CA LEU A 22 11.49 -19.25 7.40
C LEU A 22 11.21 -18.56 6.06
N ALA A 23 10.95 -19.38 5.05
CA ALA A 23 10.24 -18.96 3.87
C ALA A 23 8.84 -18.59 4.36
N GLY A 24 8.69 -17.36 4.84
CA GLY A 24 7.40 -16.71 4.89
C GLY A 24 6.86 -16.73 3.47
N ASP A 25 5.93 -17.63 3.21
CA ASP A 25 5.16 -17.74 1.98
C ASP A 25 4.44 -16.40 1.77
N SER A 26 5.06 -15.49 1.01
CA SER A 26 4.40 -14.27 0.55
C SER A 26 4.18 -14.40 -0.96
N LYS A 27 3.35 -15.37 -1.34
CA LYS A 27 2.49 -15.24 -2.52
C LYS A 27 1.46 -14.13 -2.27
N ASP A 28 1.94 -12.91 -2.03
CA ASP A 28 1.12 -11.71 -1.86
C ASP A 28 1.29 -10.83 -3.10
N LYS A 29 0.95 -11.37 -4.28
CA LYS A 29 1.08 -10.60 -5.51
C LYS A 29 -0.13 -9.72 -5.79
N ASP A 30 -1.33 -10.18 -5.43
CA ASP A 30 -2.57 -9.62 -5.95
C ASP A 30 -3.75 -9.89 -5.00
N ARG A 31 -3.89 -9.19 -3.85
CA ARG A 31 -5.12 -9.34 -3.04
C ARG A 31 -6.31 -8.65 -3.72
N ILE A 32 -6.86 -9.36 -4.71
CA ILE A 32 -8.22 -9.23 -5.23
C ILE A 32 -9.24 -9.57 -4.11
N GLN A 33 -8.79 -10.25 -3.05
CA GLN A 33 -9.58 -10.54 -1.86
C GLN A 33 -9.28 -9.55 -0.75
N LEU A 34 -10.33 -8.88 -0.27
CA LEU A 34 -10.26 -7.96 0.86
C LEU A 34 -9.80 -8.72 2.12
N PRO A 35 -8.81 -8.22 2.88
CA PRO A 35 -8.54 -8.74 4.21
C PRO A 35 -9.82 -8.78 5.05
N LYS A 36 -10.00 -9.85 5.82
CA LYS A 36 -11.12 -9.91 6.78
C LYS A 36 -10.84 -8.95 7.94
N GLY A 37 -11.89 -8.30 8.43
CA GLY A 37 -11.81 -7.46 9.62
C GLY A 37 -11.23 -6.07 9.38
N LEU A 38 -11.28 -5.55 8.14
CA LEU A 38 -10.96 -4.15 7.89
C LEU A 38 -11.91 -3.23 8.65
N LYS A 39 -11.35 -2.16 9.21
CA LYS A 39 -12.08 -1.11 9.91
C LYS A 39 -11.66 0.26 9.40
N TYR A 40 -12.55 1.22 9.54
CA TYR A 40 -12.23 2.62 9.26
C TYR A 40 -11.33 3.19 10.35
N GLN A 41 -10.62 4.26 9.99
CA GLN A 41 -9.76 5.00 10.87
C GLN A 41 -10.52 5.57 12.09
N GLU A 42 -10.00 5.30 13.29
CA GLU A 42 -10.49 5.88 14.55
C GLU A 42 -9.43 6.74 15.26
N THR A 43 -8.16 6.57 14.91
CA THR A 43 -7.01 7.26 15.53
C THR A 43 -6.11 7.91 14.48
N CYS A 44 -5.39 8.94 14.91
CA CYS A 44 -4.38 9.64 14.11
C CYS A 44 -3.28 8.63 13.72
N PRO A 45 -2.92 8.51 12.43
CA PRO A 45 -1.97 7.47 12.00
C PRO A 45 -0.53 7.80 12.40
N VAL A 46 -0.27 9.07 12.72
CA VAL A 46 1.04 9.57 13.14
C VAL A 46 1.23 9.42 14.65
N THR A 47 0.26 9.85 15.46
CA THR A 47 0.41 9.92 16.93
C THR A 47 -0.39 8.86 17.69
N GLY A 48 -1.40 8.24 17.08
CA GLY A 48 -2.37 7.36 17.75
C GLY A 48 -3.45 8.09 18.56
N GLY A 49 -3.43 9.43 18.61
CA GLY A 49 -4.46 10.22 19.30
C GLY A 49 -5.84 10.11 18.65
N LYS A 50 -6.91 10.47 19.37
CA LYS A 50 -8.28 10.48 18.85
C LYS A 50 -8.40 11.48 17.68
N ILE A 51 -9.03 11.07 16.58
CA ILE A 51 -9.24 11.95 15.42
C ILE A 51 -10.23 13.09 15.72
N ASN A 52 -10.00 14.23 15.08
CA ASN A 52 -10.98 15.29 14.88
C ASN A 52 -11.18 15.45 13.35
N LYS A 53 -12.45 15.45 12.91
CA LYS A 53 -12.82 15.52 11.49
C LYS A 53 -12.51 16.87 10.84
N ASP A 54 -12.22 17.90 11.64
CA ASP A 54 -11.80 19.22 11.13
C ASP A 54 -10.36 19.20 10.59
N TYR A 55 -9.54 18.25 11.03
CA TYR A 55 -8.14 18.13 10.60
C TYR A 55 -8.00 16.91 9.69
N TYR A 56 -7.93 17.14 8.38
CA TYR A 56 -7.76 16.07 7.41
C TYR A 56 -6.82 16.47 6.27
N LEU A 57 -6.30 15.43 5.61
CA LEU A 57 -5.55 15.54 4.36
C LEU A 57 -6.19 14.60 3.35
N ASP A 58 -6.52 15.14 2.19
CA ASP A 58 -6.92 14.36 1.02
C ASP A 58 -5.66 14.11 0.18
N ILE A 59 -5.23 12.86 0.07
CA ILE A 59 -4.02 12.46 -0.67
C ILE A 59 -4.19 11.04 -1.22
N GLN A 60 -3.71 10.81 -2.44
CA GLN A 60 -3.80 9.51 -3.13
C GLN A 60 -5.21 8.92 -3.13
N GLY A 61 -6.24 9.76 -3.34
CA GLY A 61 -7.65 9.35 -3.42
C GLY A 61 -8.28 8.94 -2.08
N HIS A 62 -7.64 9.25 -0.95
CA HIS A 62 -8.18 8.97 0.37
C HIS A 62 -8.21 10.22 1.24
N ARG A 63 -9.16 10.26 2.17
CA ARG A 63 -9.20 11.22 3.27
C ARG A 63 -8.64 10.58 4.53
N ILE A 64 -7.64 11.24 5.10
CA ILE A 64 -6.98 10.83 6.35
C ILE A 64 -7.26 11.89 7.40
N TYR A 65 -7.83 11.48 8.53
CA TYR A 65 -8.11 12.36 9.66
C TYR A 65 -6.95 12.38 10.65
N PHE A 66 -6.80 13.49 11.36
CA PHE A 66 -5.76 13.68 12.38
C PHE A 66 -6.36 14.16 13.70
N SER A 67 -5.58 14.08 14.77
CA SER A 67 -5.95 14.71 16.03
C SER A 67 -5.79 16.24 16.00
N CYS A 68 -4.82 16.73 15.20
CA CYS A 68 -4.50 18.13 14.99
C CYS A 68 -3.73 18.30 13.66
N GLU A 69 -3.51 19.54 13.23
CA GLU A 69 -2.83 19.88 11.97
C GLU A 69 -1.34 19.50 11.92
N ALA A 70 -0.66 19.38 13.07
CA ALA A 70 0.79 19.18 13.15
C ALA A 70 1.30 17.90 12.44
N CYS A 71 0.42 16.93 12.22
CA CYS A 71 0.74 15.66 11.60
C CYS A 71 0.55 15.63 10.07
N ILE A 72 -0.07 16.67 9.49
CA ILE A 72 -0.41 16.73 8.06
C ILE A 72 0.86 16.69 7.21
N ASP A 73 1.87 17.49 7.55
CA ASP A 73 3.11 17.55 6.77
C ASP A 73 3.92 16.26 6.89
N SER A 74 3.88 15.60 8.04
CA SER A 74 4.49 14.28 8.22
C SER A 74 3.83 13.24 7.32
N MET A 75 2.48 13.22 7.24
CA MET A 75 1.76 12.34 6.33
C MET A 75 2.09 12.65 4.86
N ARG A 76 2.16 13.93 4.48
CA ARG A 76 2.47 14.34 3.10
C ARG A 76 3.90 13.97 2.69
N ALA A 77 4.85 14.01 3.62
CA ALA A 77 6.25 13.72 3.35
C ALA A 77 6.51 12.23 3.09
N ASP A 78 5.75 11.33 3.71
CA ASP A 78 5.92 9.87 3.58
C ASP A 78 4.57 9.14 3.72
N PRO A 79 3.65 9.30 2.76
CA PRO A 79 2.32 8.68 2.86
C PRO A 79 2.42 7.15 2.85
N GLU A 80 3.33 6.57 2.06
CA GLU A 80 3.51 5.12 1.93
C GLU A 80 3.76 4.43 3.27
N ARG A 81 4.58 5.04 4.14
CA ARG A 81 4.82 4.51 5.49
C ARG A 81 3.54 4.41 6.30
N TYR A 82 2.70 5.44 6.30
CA TYR A 82 1.48 5.46 7.13
C TYR A 82 0.37 4.57 6.56
N PHE A 83 0.19 4.53 5.23
CA PHE A 83 -0.73 3.59 4.60
C PHE A 83 -0.34 2.15 4.88
N LYS A 84 0.96 1.82 4.76
CA LYS A 84 1.46 0.46 5.06
C LYS A 84 1.17 0.08 6.52
N LYS A 85 1.51 0.96 7.46
CA LYS A 85 1.24 0.73 8.89
C LYS A 85 -0.26 0.56 9.18
N ALA A 86 -1.10 1.43 8.64
CA ALA A 86 -2.56 1.32 8.79
C ALA A 86 -3.07 -0.04 8.25
N GLY A 87 -2.60 -0.44 7.07
CA GLY A 87 -2.96 -1.73 6.47
C GLY A 87 -2.51 -2.94 7.27
N GLU A 88 -1.36 -2.88 7.95
CA GLU A 88 -0.89 -3.91 8.89
C GLU A 88 -1.79 -4.01 10.13
N GLU A 89 -2.36 -2.89 10.56
CA GLU A 89 -3.31 -2.79 11.68
C GLU A 89 -4.78 -3.08 11.27
N GLY A 90 -5.01 -3.43 10.00
CA GLY A 90 -6.35 -3.65 9.45
C GLY A 90 -7.19 -2.38 9.33
N VAL A 91 -6.55 -1.21 9.36
CA VAL A 91 -7.18 0.09 9.21
C VAL A 91 -7.12 0.53 7.74
N VAL A 92 -8.25 0.99 7.22
CA VAL A 92 -8.32 1.68 5.93
C VAL A 92 -8.74 3.13 6.12
N PHE A 93 -8.13 4.00 5.32
CA PHE A 93 -8.56 5.39 5.21
C PHE A 93 -9.77 5.51 4.29
N GLU A 94 -10.54 6.59 4.46
CA GLU A 94 -11.76 6.82 3.71
C GLU A 94 -11.44 7.03 2.23
N ASN A 95 -12.04 6.24 1.34
CA ASN A 95 -11.94 6.45 -0.10
C ASN A 95 -12.87 7.60 -0.50
N ILE A 96 -12.33 8.62 -1.16
CA ILE A 96 -13.07 9.83 -1.57
C ILE A 96 -13.23 9.97 -3.09
N LEU A 97 -12.90 8.92 -3.84
CA LEU A 97 -13.05 8.91 -5.29
C LEU A 97 -14.54 8.74 -5.64
N GLU A 98 -15.05 9.65 -6.47
CA GLU A 98 -16.40 9.55 -7.03
C GLU A 98 -16.40 8.76 -8.36
N THR A 99 -15.29 8.85 -9.11
CA THR A 99 -15.09 8.21 -10.41
C THR A 99 -13.88 7.29 -10.41
N CYS A 100 -13.85 6.36 -11.36
CA CYS A 100 -12.76 5.43 -11.57
C CYS A 100 -11.48 6.20 -11.89
N PRO A 101 -10.41 6.03 -11.09
CA PRO A 101 -9.16 6.74 -11.31
C PRO A 101 -8.43 6.39 -12.62
N ILE A 102 -8.86 5.36 -13.35
CA ILE A 102 -8.26 4.96 -14.64
C ILE A 102 -8.99 5.59 -15.81
N SER A 103 -10.30 5.44 -15.87
CA SER A 103 -11.11 5.85 -17.03
C SER A 103 -11.92 7.13 -16.80
N GLY A 104 -12.11 7.55 -15.54
CA GLY A 104 -13.04 8.62 -15.18
C GLY A 104 -14.51 8.22 -15.22
N GLU A 105 -14.82 6.95 -15.47
CA GLU A 105 -16.18 6.41 -15.46
C GLU A 105 -16.71 6.20 -14.04
N GLU A 106 -17.99 5.84 -13.90
CA GLU A 106 -18.56 5.50 -12.59
C GLU A 106 -17.88 4.28 -11.96
N ILE A 107 -17.72 4.32 -10.64
CA ILE A 107 -17.11 3.24 -9.86
C ILE A 107 -18.10 2.07 -9.69
N ASP A 108 -17.62 0.84 -9.89
CA ASP A 108 -18.29 -0.38 -9.44
C ASP A 108 -17.65 -0.84 -8.11
N LYS A 109 -18.40 -0.72 -7.00
CA LYS A 109 -17.90 -1.11 -5.66
C LYS A 109 -17.61 -2.61 -5.52
N SER A 110 -18.11 -3.45 -6.43
CA SER A 110 -17.77 -4.88 -6.50
C SER A 110 -16.38 -5.12 -7.11
N VAL A 111 -15.87 -4.14 -7.85
CA VAL A 111 -14.53 -4.14 -8.42
C VAL A 111 -13.62 -3.28 -7.54
N PHE A 112 -12.91 -3.95 -6.64
CA PHE A 112 -11.98 -3.28 -5.76
C PHE A 112 -10.58 -3.89 -5.83
N ILE A 113 -9.64 -3.16 -5.25
CA ILE A 113 -8.28 -3.60 -4.98
C ILE A 113 -7.89 -3.21 -3.56
N TYR A 114 -7.14 -4.10 -2.91
CA TYR A 114 -6.46 -3.78 -1.66
C TYR A 114 -4.96 -3.85 -1.89
N TYR A 115 -4.28 -2.70 -1.84
CA TYR A 115 -2.85 -2.62 -2.12
C TYR A 115 -2.16 -1.64 -1.17
N GLN A 116 -1.15 -2.13 -0.45
CA GLN A 116 -0.35 -1.33 0.49
C GLN A 116 -1.20 -0.50 1.47
N GLY A 117 -2.25 -1.11 2.05
CA GLY A 117 -3.15 -0.45 2.99
C GLY A 117 -4.19 0.49 2.38
N ARG A 118 -4.27 0.57 1.04
CA ARG A 118 -5.28 1.34 0.31
C ARG A 118 -6.38 0.41 -0.19
N LEU A 119 -7.63 0.83 0.04
CA LEU A 119 -8.81 0.19 -0.55
C LEU A 119 -9.38 1.11 -1.62
N LEU A 120 -9.15 0.73 -2.89
CA LEU A 120 -9.62 1.49 -4.04
C LEU A 120 -10.73 0.72 -4.75
N TYR A 121 -11.72 1.44 -5.23
CA TYR A 121 -12.79 0.93 -6.08
C TYR A 121 -12.57 1.41 -7.52
N LEU A 122 -12.93 0.57 -8.49
CA LEU A 122 -12.66 0.75 -9.92
C LEU A 122 -13.94 0.52 -10.73
N CYS A 123 -13.99 0.96 -11.99
CA CYS A 123 -15.16 0.74 -12.83
C CYS A 123 -15.29 -0.69 -13.38
N SER A 124 -14.17 -1.41 -13.55
CA SER A 124 -14.17 -2.67 -14.31
C SER A 124 -13.00 -3.60 -13.98
N LYS A 125 -13.12 -4.88 -14.36
CA LYS A 125 -12.05 -5.87 -14.20
C LYS A 125 -10.82 -5.50 -15.01
N GLU A 126 -11.03 -4.85 -16.14
CA GLU A 126 -10.01 -4.31 -17.04
C GLU A 126 -9.25 -3.18 -16.34
N ALA A 127 -9.96 -2.24 -15.71
CA ALA A 127 -9.33 -1.21 -14.89
C ALA A 127 -8.48 -1.83 -13.76
N ARG A 128 -8.99 -2.86 -13.08
CA ARG A 128 -8.20 -3.59 -12.08
C ARG A 128 -6.92 -4.18 -12.67
N LYS A 129 -6.99 -4.77 -13.86
CA LYS A 129 -5.81 -5.33 -14.53
C LYS A 129 -4.79 -4.24 -14.85
N LEU A 130 -5.22 -3.10 -15.40
CA LEU A 130 -4.35 -1.97 -15.70
C LEU A 130 -3.66 -1.42 -14.45
N PHE A 131 -4.38 -1.30 -13.33
CA PHE A 131 -3.78 -0.94 -12.04
C PHE A 131 -2.66 -1.92 -11.64
N MET A 132 -2.90 -3.22 -11.80
CA MET A 132 -1.98 -4.27 -11.33
C MET A 132 -0.71 -4.36 -12.16
N GLU A 133 -0.77 -3.98 -13.44
CA GLU A 133 0.37 -3.95 -14.37
C GLU A 133 1.36 -2.82 -14.06
N ASP A 134 0.89 -1.66 -13.58
CA ASP A 134 1.71 -0.49 -13.27
C ASP A 134 1.49 0.06 -11.85
N ARG A 135 1.57 -0.84 -10.86
CA ARG A 135 1.27 -0.54 -9.45
C ARG A 135 2.02 0.66 -8.86
N PRO A 136 3.34 0.86 -9.10
CA PRO A 136 4.07 1.96 -8.46
C PRO A 136 3.73 3.35 -9.00
N SER A 137 3.35 3.47 -10.28
CA SER A 137 3.04 4.77 -10.89
C SER A 137 1.67 5.30 -10.44
N TYR A 138 0.78 4.39 -10.03
CA TYR A 138 -0.63 4.67 -9.84
C TYR A 138 -0.94 5.68 -8.73
N PHE A 139 -0.07 5.82 -7.73
CA PHE A 139 -0.29 6.83 -6.68
C PHE A 139 -0.26 8.26 -7.24
N LYS A 140 0.55 8.51 -8.28
CA LYS A 140 0.56 9.80 -8.97
C LYS A 140 -0.73 10.02 -9.76
N VAL A 141 -1.24 8.98 -10.41
CA VAL A 141 -2.51 9.01 -11.15
C VAL A 141 -3.66 9.39 -10.22
N LEU A 142 -3.68 8.88 -8.99
CA LEU A 142 -4.68 9.25 -7.99
C LEU A 142 -4.62 10.74 -7.63
N ASP A 143 -3.43 11.28 -7.39
CA ASP A 143 -3.26 12.70 -7.07
C ASP A 143 -3.63 13.61 -8.26
N GLU A 144 -3.28 13.22 -9.48
CA GLU A 144 -3.66 13.93 -10.70
C GLU A 144 -5.17 13.89 -10.93
N HIS A 145 -5.80 12.72 -10.73
CA HIS A 145 -7.25 12.56 -10.83
C HIS A 145 -7.97 13.49 -9.85
N MET A 146 -7.56 13.49 -8.57
CA MET A 146 -8.13 14.38 -7.55
C MET A 146 -7.97 15.87 -7.91
N LYS A 147 -6.83 16.28 -8.47
CA LYS A 147 -6.63 17.67 -8.95
C LYS A 147 -7.55 18.00 -10.11
N SER A 148 -7.76 17.07 -11.04
CA SER A 148 -8.65 17.27 -12.18
C SER A 148 -10.11 17.44 -11.74
N GLU A 149 -10.57 16.62 -10.79
CA GLU A 149 -11.92 16.69 -10.23
C GLU A 149 -12.14 17.98 -9.42
N ALA A 150 -11.16 18.38 -8.59
CA ALA A 150 -11.21 19.64 -7.88
C ALA A 150 -11.31 20.85 -8.84
N SER A 151 -10.57 20.81 -9.96
CA SER A 151 -10.59 21.87 -10.97
C SER A 151 -11.94 21.96 -11.69
N LYS A 152 -12.56 20.82 -12.04
CA LYS A 152 -13.90 20.78 -12.65
C LYS A 152 -14.96 21.34 -11.70
N LYS A 153 -14.88 21.00 -10.41
CA LYS A 153 -15.82 21.47 -9.39
C LYS A 153 -15.73 22.98 -9.15
N ALA A 154 -14.54 23.57 -9.27
CA ALA A 154 -14.34 25.01 -9.12
C ALA A 154 -14.86 25.84 -10.31
N GLN A 155 -15.10 25.20 -11.47
CA GLN A 155 -15.58 25.85 -12.69
C GLN A 155 -17.12 25.79 -12.85
N LYS A 156 -17.82 25.13 -11.92
CA LYS A 156 -19.27 24.95 -11.91
C LYS A 156 -19.92 25.81 -10.83
#